data_AF-B4WVA2-F1
#
_entry.id   AF-B4WVA2-F1
#
_cell.length_a   1.000
_cell.length_b   1.000
_cell.length_c   1.000
_cell.angle_alpha   90.00
_cell.angle_beta   90.00
_cell.angle_gamma   90.00
#
_symmetry.space_group_name_H-M   'P 1'
#
loop_
_entity.id
_entity.type
_entity.pdbx_description
1 polymer ?
#
loop_
_entity_poly.entity_id
_entity_poly.type
_entity_poly.pdbx_seq_one_letter_code
_entity_poly.pdbx_strand_id
1 'polypeptide(L)'
;MLQKEEDGEYTILQTSSDRYLDAHESSANDFSAVTRPMQNNDTQRWVIVPQRFAGQFRIRHKSSGRYLDAHESAANDFSVVTRIAQSNLTQIWRLEAVRFF
;
A
#
# COMPACT_ATOMS: atom_id res chain seq x y z
N MET A 1 0.61 -9.61 7.13
CA MET A 1 1.67 -9.33 8.12
C MET A 1 2.57 -8.22 7.59
N LEU A 2 2.87 -7.20 8.40
CA LEU A 2 3.91 -6.21 8.08
C LEU A 2 5.25 -6.76 8.53
N GLN A 3 6.22 -6.84 7.63
CA GLN A 3 7.60 -7.19 7.96
C GLN A 3 8.45 -5.94 7.80
N LYS A 4 9.21 -5.60 8.84
CA LYS A 4 10.09 -4.42 8.84
C LYS A 4 11.41 -4.77 8.16
N GLU A 5 11.82 -3.94 7.22
CA GLU A 5 13.14 -3.94 6.59
C GLU A 5 14.04 -2.85 7.22
N GLU A 6 15.31 -2.76 6.80
CA GLU A 6 16.19 -1.65 7.22
C GLU A 6 15.54 -0.27 6.92
N ASP A 7 15.76 0.72 7.80
CA ASP A 7 15.31 2.11 7.67
C ASP A 7 13.80 2.42 7.59
N GLY A 8 12.93 1.58 8.17
CA GLY A 8 11.51 1.90 8.32
C GLY A 8 10.67 1.67 7.07
N GLU A 9 11.22 0.89 6.15
CA GLU A 9 10.51 0.26 5.05
C GLU A 9 9.86 -1.03 5.51
N TYR A 10 8.76 -1.39 4.85
CA TYR A 10 8.03 -2.60 5.14
C TYR A 10 7.67 -3.32 3.85
N THR A 11 7.65 -4.64 3.92
CA THR A 11 6.86 -5.45 3.00
C THR A 11 5.51 -5.80 3.65
N ILE A 12 4.45 -5.92 2.85
CA ILE A 12 3.10 -6.26 3.32
C ILE A 12 2.71 -7.61 2.75
N LEU A 13 2.77 -8.66 3.57
CA LEU A 13 2.49 -10.04 3.17
C LEU A 13 1.01 -10.38 3.40
N GLN A 14 0.33 -10.85 2.35
CA GLN A 14 -0.97 -11.49 2.47
C GLN A 14 -0.76 -12.93 2.94
N THR A 15 -1.19 -13.22 4.18
CA THR A 15 -0.81 -14.44 4.90
C THR A 15 -1.41 -15.74 4.35
N SER A 16 -2.52 -15.71 3.61
CA SER A 16 -3.12 -16.95 3.10
C SER A 16 -2.52 -17.41 1.76
N SER A 17 -1.88 -16.50 1.03
CA SER A 17 -1.33 -16.74 -0.32
C SER A 17 0.18 -16.64 -0.37
N ASP A 18 0.80 -16.14 0.70
CA ASP A 18 2.22 -15.80 0.78
C ASP A 18 2.69 -14.85 -0.34
N ARG A 19 1.79 -13.92 -0.74
CA ARG A 19 2.08 -12.89 -1.74
C ARG A 19 2.22 -11.52 -1.10
N TYR A 20 3.14 -10.73 -1.62
CA TYR A 20 3.47 -9.39 -1.16
C TYR A 20 2.68 -8.33 -1.90
N LEU A 21 2.22 -7.30 -1.20
CA LEU A 21 1.63 -6.11 -1.80
C LEU A 21 2.67 -5.42 -2.70
N ASP A 22 2.25 -5.15 -3.92
CA ASP A 22 3.04 -4.62 -5.02
C ASP A 22 2.21 -3.55 -5.74
N ALA A 23 2.84 -2.69 -6.53
CA ALA A 23 2.13 -1.72 -7.36
C ALA A 23 2.70 -1.67 -8.77
N HIS A 24 1.81 -1.58 -9.75
CA HIS A 24 2.22 -1.20 -11.10
C HIS A 24 2.75 0.24 -11.12
N GLU A 25 3.79 0.47 -11.90
CA GLU A 25 4.47 1.78 -11.98
C GLU A 25 4.09 2.59 -13.23
N SER A 26 3.13 2.10 -14.01
CA SER A 26 2.68 2.76 -15.24
C SER A 26 1.16 2.88 -15.31
N SER A 27 0.72 3.93 -16.00
CA SER A 27 -0.70 4.21 -16.27
C SER A 27 -1.36 3.15 -17.15
N ALA A 28 -0.57 2.40 -17.94
CA ALA A 28 -1.08 1.30 -18.74
C ALA A 28 -1.72 0.19 -17.89
N ASN A 29 -1.39 0.12 -16.60
CA ASN A 29 -2.00 -0.79 -15.63
C ASN A 29 -2.66 0.00 -14.48
N ASP A 30 -3.06 1.24 -14.74
CA ASP A 30 -3.73 2.14 -13.78
C ASP A 30 -2.97 2.39 -12.47
N PHE A 31 -1.66 2.10 -12.45
CA PHE A 31 -0.88 2.07 -11.21
C PHE A 31 -1.52 1.19 -10.11
N SER A 32 -2.20 0.11 -10.52
CA SER A 32 -2.97 -0.77 -9.65
C SER A 32 -2.10 -1.37 -8.55
N ALA A 33 -2.63 -1.42 -7.33
CA ALA A 33 -2.06 -2.21 -6.26
C ALA A 33 -2.49 -3.68 -6.45
N VAL A 34 -1.54 -4.58 -6.38
CA VAL A 34 -1.74 -6.02 -6.60
C VAL A 34 -0.92 -6.80 -5.58
N THR A 35 -1.07 -8.13 -5.54
CA THR A 35 -0.11 -8.97 -4.79
C THR A 35 0.74 -9.77 -5.76
N ARG A 36 1.98 -10.11 -5.43
CA ARG A 36 2.86 -10.96 -6.26
C ARG A 36 3.80 -11.81 -5.37
N PRO A 37 4.42 -12.88 -5.89
CA PRO A 37 5.55 -13.52 -5.21
C PRO A 37 6.66 -12.50 -4.90
N MET A 38 7.53 -12.82 -3.94
CA MET A 38 8.69 -12.00 -3.57
C MET A 38 9.49 -11.59 -4.81
N GLN A 39 9.82 -10.30 -4.92
CA GLN A 39 10.68 -9.75 -5.96
C GLN A 39 11.87 -9.05 -5.33
N ASN A 40 13.00 -9.05 -6.04
CA ASN A 40 14.22 -8.38 -5.59
C ASN A 40 14.32 -6.95 -6.14
N ASN A 41 13.31 -6.13 -5.85
CA ASN A 41 13.21 -4.74 -6.27
C ASN A 41 12.41 -3.92 -5.23
N ASP A 42 12.24 -2.62 -5.51
CA ASP A 42 11.56 -1.69 -4.60
C ASP A 42 10.04 -1.65 -4.80
N THR A 43 9.47 -2.43 -5.73
CA THR A 43 8.03 -2.37 -6.05
C THR A 43 7.15 -3.02 -4.97
N GLN A 44 7.77 -3.75 -4.05
CA GLN A 44 7.10 -4.42 -2.93
C GLN A 44 7.46 -3.80 -1.58
N ARG A 45 8.18 -2.68 -1.60
CA ARG A 45 8.60 -1.93 -0.42
C ARG A 45 7.71 -0.73 -0.21
N TRP A 46 7.27 -0.54 1.03
CA TRP A 46 6.32 0.49 1.43
C TRP A 46 6.81 1.24 2.66
N VAL A 47 6.65 2.56 2.66
CA VAL A 47 6.95 3.42 3.82
C VAL A 47 5.63 3.80 4.48
N ILE A 48 5.50 3.49 5.77
CA ILE A 48 4.34 3.84 6.57
C ILE A 48 4.56 5.23 7.18
N VAL A 49 3.81 6.22 6.71
CA VAL A 49 3.97 7.63 7.07
C VAL A 49 2.86 8.06 8.04
N PRO A 50 3.15 8.29 9.34
CA PRO A 50 2.17 8.75 10.32
C PRO A 50 1.49 10.05 9.88
N GLN A 51 0.19 10.18 10.15
CA GLN A 51 -0.58 11.39 9.89
C GLN A 51 -0.93 12.12 11.19
N ARG A 52 -1.67 13.22 11.08
CA ARG A 52 -2.02 14.12 12.19
C ARG A 52 -2.68 13.40 13.37
N PHE A 53 -3.53 12.41 13.11
CA PHE A 53 -4.25 11.68 14.15
C PHE A 53 -3.66 10.30 14.36
N ALA A 54 -3.63 9.86 15.63
CA ALA A 54 -3.11 8.54 15.99
C ALA A 54 -3.82 7.42 15.23
N GLY A 55 -3.03 6.46 14.73
CA GLY A 55 -3.52 5.33 13.95
C GLY A 55 -3.87 5.65 12.49
N GLN A 56 -3.68 6.89 12.03
CA GLN A 56 -3.80 7.25 10.62
C GLN A 56 -2.44 7.29 9.94
N PHE A 57 -2.38 6.68 8.75
CA PHE A 57 -1.15 6.56 7.99
C PHE A 57 -1.41 6.83 6.51
N ARG A 58 -0.40 7.39 5.85
CA ARG A 58 -0.22 7.24 4.41
C ARG A 58 0.72 6.07 4.17
N ILE A 59 0.46 5.29 3.12
CA ILE A 59 1.29 4.14 2.74
C ILE A 59 1.96 4.50 1.42
N ARG A 60 3.25 4.84 1.46
CA ARG A 60 4.00 5.35 0.31
C ARG A 60 4.78 4.22 -0.36
N HIS A 61 4.54 4.00 -1.63
CA HIS A 61 5.26 3.06 -2.46
C HIS A 61 6.72 3.54 -2.64
N LYS A 62 7.70 2.71 -2.26
CA LYS A 62 9.11 3.11 -2.23
C LYS A 62 9.63 3.48 -3.61
N SER A 63 9.40 2.61 -4.61
CA SER A 63 9.95 2.80 -5.96
C SER A 63 9.42 4.07 -6.64
N SER A 64 8.11 4.32 -6.57
CA SER A 64 7.47 5.43 -7.29
C SER A 64 7.24 6.72 -6.47
N GLY A 65 7.29 6.65 -5.14
CA GLY A 65 6.91 7.75 -4.24
C GLY A 65 5.40 8.04 -4.16
N ARG A 66 4.55 7.27 -4.89
CA ARG A 66 3.08 7.39 -4.88
C ARG A 66 2.48 6.79 -3.60
N TYR A 67 1.27 7.19 -3.26
CA TYR A 67 0.54 6.74 -2.08
C TYR A 67 -0.58 5.78 -2.44
N LEU A 68 -0.77 4.74 -1.63
CA LEU A 68 -1.90 3.83 -1.73
C LEU A 68 -3.22 4.61 -1.58
N ASP A 69 -4.13 4.43 -2.52
CA ASP A 69 -5.31 5.27 -2.70
C ASP A 69 -6.52 4.39 -3.05
N ALA A 70 -7.63 4.59 -2.33
CA ALA A 70 -8.87 3.86 -2.54
C ALA A 70 -9.79 4.60 -3.52
N HIS A 71 -10.31 3.89 -4.52
CA HIS A 71 -11.51 4.35 -5.21
C HIS A 71 -12.73 4.25 -4.28
N GLU A 72 -13.54 5.31 -4.24
CA GLU A 72 -14.70 5.41 -3.34
C GLU A 72 -16.03 5.01 -4.01
N SER A 73 -16.00 4.53 -5.27
CA SER A 73 -17.21 4.23 -6.03
C SER A 73 -17.18 2.86 -6.69
N ALA A 74 -18.35 2.23 -6.75
CA ALA A 74 -18.55 0.93 -7.41
C ALA A 74 -18.22 0.95 -8.90
N ALA A 75 -18.26 2.12 -9.55
CA ALA A 75 -17.86 2.27 -10.95
C ALA A 75 -16.39 1.90 -11.20
N ASN A 76 -15.56 1.93 -10.16
CA ASN A 76 -14.16 1.51 -10.20
C ASN A 76 -13.92 0.27 -9.32
N ASP A 77 -14.97 -0.49 -9.02
CA ASP A 77 -14.90 -1.70 -8.18
C ASP A 77 -14.28 -1.49 -6.78
N PHE A 78 -14.33 -0.24 -6.28
CA PHE A 78 -13.62 0.15 -5.05
C PHE A 78 -12.14 -0.27 -5.05
N SER A 79 -11.52 -0.29 -6.23
CA SER A 79 -10.15 -0.75 -6.43
C SER A 79 -9.14 0.09 -5.64
N VAL A 80 -7.98 -0.51 -5.39
CA VAL A 80 -6.86 0.17 -4.75
C VAL A 80 -5.77 0.41 -5.78
N VAL A 81 -5.36 1.66 -5.91
CA VAL A 81 -4.32 2.12 -6.84
C VAL A 81 -3.25 2.88 -6.06
N THR A 82 -2.25 3.38 -6.77
CA THR A 82 -1.36 4.41 -6.20
C THR A 82 -1.54 5.75 -6.91
N ARG A 83 -1.51 6.86 -6.16
CA ARG A 83 -1.62 8.23 -6.68
C ARG A 83 -0.57 9.16 -6.07
N ILE A 84 -0.30 10.29 -6.73
CA ILE A 84 0.44 11.38 -6.09
C ILE A 84 -0.33 11.89 -4.86
N ALA A 85 0.34 12.61 -3.96
CA ALA A 85 -0.29 13.13 -2.76
C ALA A 85 -1.54 13.98 -3.09
N GLN A 86 -2.65 13.67 -2.43
CA GLN A 86 -3.92 14.39 -2.55
C GLN A 86 -4.34 15.00 -1.20
N SER A 87 -5.21 16.01 -1.25
CA SER A 87 -5.74 16.73 -0.09
C SER A 87 -7.08 16.19 0.44
N ASN A 88 -7.41 14.94 0.10
CA ASN A 88 -8.60 14.23 0.56
C ASN A 88 -8.21 13.07 1.52
N LEU A 89 -9.20 12.26 1.91
CA LEU A 89 -9.01 11.17 2.86
C LEU A 89 -8.73 9.81 2.20
N THR A 90 -8.80 9.70 0.87
CA THR A 90 -8.68 8.42 0.13
C THR A 90 -7.31 7.74 0.26
N GLN A 91 -6.31 8.50 0.72
CA GLN A 91 -4.94 8.04 0.94
C GLN A 91 -4.60 7.82 2.42
N ILE A 92 -5.59 7.98 3.30
CA ILE A 92 -5.42 7.84 4.76
C ILE A 92 -5.99 6.49 5.18
N TRP A 93 -5.10 5.61 5.62
CA TRP A 93 -5.40 4.25 6.04
C TRP A 93 -5.25 4.11 7.56
N ARG A 94 -6.05 3.22 8.15
CA ARG A 94 -5.85 2.71 9.50
C ARG A 94 -5.19 1.33 9.41
N LEU A 95 -4.16 1.11 10.23
CA LEU A 95 -3.48 -0.19 10.34
C LEU A 95 -3.81 -0.77 11.70
N GLU A 96 -4.50 -1.92 11.71
CA GLU A 96 -4.92 -2.60 12.93
C GLU A 96 -4.27 -3.99 13.01
N ALA A 97 -3.79 -4.35 14.19
CA ALA A 97 -3.25 -5.67 14.44
C ALA A 97 -4.41 -6.67 14.55
N VAL A 98 -4.59 -7.49 13.52
CA VAL A 98 -5.55 -8.60 13.56
C VAL A 98 -4.90 -9.75 14.33
N ARG A 99 -5.49 -10.13 15.48
CA ARG A 99 -5.12 -11.34 16.21
C ARG A 99 -5.99 -12.48 15.71
N PHE A 100 -5.36 -13.54 15.24
CA PHE A 100 -6.04 -14.81 15.00
C PHE A 100 -6.00 -15.59 16.33
N PHE A 101 -7.18 -16.02 16.80
CA PHE A 101 -7.36 -16.92 17.94
C PHE A 101 -7.36 -18.37 17.45
#